data_AF-A0A1X6YS59-F1
#
_entry.id   AF-A0A1X6YS59-F1
#
_cell.length_a   1.000
_cell.length_b   1.000
_cell.length_c   1.000
_cell.angle_alpha   90.00
_cell.angle_beta   90.00
_cell.angle_gamma   90.00
#
_symmetry.space_group_name_H-M   'P 1'
#
loop_
_entity.id
_entity.type
_entity.pdbx_description
1 polymer ?
#
loop_
_entity_poly.entity_id
_entity_poly.type
_entity_poly.pdbx_seq_one_letter_code
_entity_poly.pdbx_strand_id
1 'polypeptide(L)'
;MAVPNEAQHQRNFEEFQMINEKAIDTSNIVLKSALLINGGAAVAVLGFVASIVKDNGDLTALLEGVAFALMYFAWGVAASVIALALAYLTHYSMLAILNKRTEGKSDRLSRIANVSSHVLAFLATVSAIGLFVLGAYQVKATISSDALASSLME
;
A
#
# COMPACT_ATOMS: atom_id res chain seq x y z
N MET A 1 -30.67 -35.81 17.47
CA MET A 1 -29.86 -35.06 18.45
C MET A 1 -29.71 -33.64 17.94
N ALA A 2 -30.37 -32.66 18.55
CA ALA A 2 -30.15 -31.25 18.23
C ALA A 2 -28.78 -30.85 18.78
N VAL A 3 -27.91 -30.32 17.93
CA VAL A 3 -26.63 -29.74 18.37
C VAL A 3 -26.96 -28.55 19.28
N PRO A 4 -26.42 -28.46 20.51
CA PRO A 4 -26.68 -27.33 21.40
C PRO A 4 -26.29 -26.01 20.74
N ASN A 5 -27.14 -24.97 20.86
CA ASN A 5 -26.94 -23.64 20.27
C ASN A 5 -25.55 -23.04 20.61
N GLU A 6 -25.01 -23.38 21.78
CA GLU A 6 -23.69 -22.96 22.25
C GLU A 6 -22.54 -23.53 21.41
N ALA A 7 -22.63 -24.80 21.01
CA ALA A 7 -21.62 -25.45 20.17
C ALA A 7 -21.63 -24.94 18.73
N GLN A 8 -22.73 -24.33 18.27
CA GLN A 8 -22.80 -23.62 16.99
C GLN A 8 -22.23 -22.20 17.11
N HIS A 9 -22.56 -21.47 18.18
CA HIS A 9 -21.99 -20.15 18.43
C HIS A 9 -20.46 -20.18 18.59
N GLN A 10 -19.93 -21.18 19.29
CA GLN A 10 -18.49 -21.34 19.47
C GLN A 10 -17.78 -21.59 18.14
N ARG A 11 -18.32 -22.48 17.29
CA ARG A 11 -17.78 -22.77 15.96
C ARG A 11 -17.79 -21.54 15.05
N ASN A 12 -18.91 -20.81 15.00
CA ASN A 12 -19.00 -19.59 14.20
C ASN A 12 -18.00 -18.52 14.67
N PHE A 13 -17.76 -18.44 15.97
CA PHE A 13 -16.79 -17.50 16.54
C PHE A 13 -15.34 -17.88 16.20
N GLU A 14 -15.00 -19.16 16.32
CA GLU A 14 -13.68 -19.70 15.93
C GLU A 14 -13.42 -19.50 14.43
N GLU A 15 -14.40 -19.80 13.58
CA GLU A 15 -14.33 -19.55 12.14
C GLU A 15 -14.11 -18.07 11.83
N PHE A 16 -14.84 -17.18 12.50
CA PHE A 16 -14.68 -15.74 12.32
C PHE A 16 -13.29 -15.24 12.74
N GLN A 17 -12.74 -15.77 13.85
CA GLN A 17 -11.37 -15.44 14.28
C GLN A 17 -10.33 -15.90 13.26
N MET A 18 -10.43 -17.15 12.80
CA MET A 18 -9.52 -17.70 11.79
C MET A 18 -9.55 -16.91 10.48
N ILE A 19 -10.73 -16.49 10.02
CA ILE A 19 -10.87 -15.68 8.81
C ILE A 19 -10.22 -14.31 8.99
N ASN A 20 -10.45 -13.65 10.14
CA ASN A 20 -9.86 -12.34 10.42
C ASN A 20 -8.33 -12.40 10.49
N GLU A 21 -7.78 -13.40 11.17
CA GLU A 21 -6.33 -13.58 11.28
C GLU A 21 -5.69 -13.74 9.89
N LYS A 22 -6.25 -14.63 9.06
CA LYS A 22 -5.77 -14.82 7.68
C LYS A 22 -5.92 -13.57 6.82
N ALA A 23 -7.00 -12.82 7.00
CA ALA A 23 -7.22 -11.56 6.27
C ALA A 23 -6.16 -10.52 6.65
N ILE A 24 -5.80 -10.42 7.94
CA ILE A 24 -4.76 -9.52 8.44
C ILE A 24 -3.39 -9.90 7.87
N ASP A 25 -3.03 -11.19 7.92
CA ASP A 25 -1.76 -11.67 7.38
C ASP A 25 -1.64 -11.40 5.87
N THR A 26 -2.71 -11.69 5.13
CA THR A 26 -2.77 -11.40 3.69
C THR A 26 -2.63 -9.90 3.43
N SER A 27 -3.29 -9.06 4.22
CA SER A 27 -3.19 -7.60 4.09
C SER A 27 -1.76 -7.10 4.34
N ASN A 28 -1.09 -7.63 5.36
CA ASN A 28 0.31 -7.31 5.65
C ASN A 28 1.25 -7.72 4.51
N ILE A 29 1.01 -8.87 3.89
CA ILE A 29 1.78 -9.32 2.72
C ILE A 29 1.57 -8.34 1.56
N VAL A 30 0.32 -8.02 1.23
CA VAL A 30 -0.02 -7.10 0.13
C VAL A 30 0.62 -5.72 0.33
N LEU A 31 0.55 -5.17 1.55
CA LEU A 31 1.13 -3.87 1.87
C LEU A 31 2.67 -3.86 1.77
N LYS A 32 3.33 -4.92 2.26
CA LYS A 32 4.78 -5.07 2.12
C LYS A 32 5.18 -5.24 0.66
N SER A 33 4.41 -5.99 -0.12
CA SER A 33 4.62 -6.12 -1.56
C SER A 33 4.45 -4.78 -2.28
N ALA A 34 3.42 -3.98 -1.96
CA ALA A 34 3.22 -2.65 -2.54
C ALA A 34 4.38 -1.70 -2.21
N LEU A 35 4.89 -1.74 -0.98
CA LEU A 35 6.08 -0.99 -0.56
C LEU A 35 7.30 -1.40 -1.38
N LEU A 36 7.56 -2.71 -1.50
CA LEU A 36 8.69 -3.25 -2.26
C LEU A 36 8.60 -2.94 -3.75
N ILE A 37 7.42 -3.00 -4.35
CA ILE A 37 7.22 -2.68 -5.76
C ILE A 37 7.52 -1.19 -6.03
N ASN A 38 6.99 -0.28 -5.21
CA ASN A 38 7.24 1.16 -5.38
C ASN A 38 8.73 1.49 -5.12
N GLY A 39 9.30 0.99 -4.02
CA GLY A 39 10.71 1.22 -3.70
C GLY A 39 11.66 0.60 -4.73
N GLY A 40 11.39 -0.63 -5.16
CA GLY A 40 12.18 -1.33 -6.18
C GLY A 40 12.11 -0.65 -7.53
N ALA A 41 10.93 -0.16 -7.95
CA ALA A 41 10.78 0.62 -9.17
C ALA A 41 11.58 1.92 -9.13
N ALA A 42 11.55 2.65 -8.00
CA ALA A 42 12.35 3.87 -7.83
C ALA A 42 13.86 3.59 -7.97
N VAL A 43 14.35 2.53 -7.33
CA VAL A 43 15.77 2.12 -7.44
C VAL A 43 16.13 1.72 -8.87
N ALA A 44 15.27 0.95 -9.55
CA ALA A 44 15.50 0.55 -10.94
C ALA A 44 15.57 1.76 -11.88
N VAL A 45 14.67 2.73 -11.72
CA VAL A 45 14.65 3.97 -12.50
C VAL A 45 15.88 4.83 -12.24
N LEU A 46 16.31 4.96 -10.99
CA LEU A 46 17.56 5.66 -10.64
C LEU A 46 18.77 4.99 -11.28
N GLY A 47 18.85 3.65 -11.24
CA GLY A 47 19.92 2.90 -11.89
C GLY A 47 19.96 3.11 -13.40
N PHE A 48 18.78 3.12 -14.05
CA PHE A 48 18.64 3.41 -15.47
C PHE A 48 19.12 4.83 -15.81
N VAL A 49 18.67 5.85 -15.09
CA VAL A 49 19.12 7.24 -15.32
C VAL A 49 20.62 7.39 -15.11
N ALA A 50 21.17 6.79 -14.06
CA ALA A 50 22.61 6.84 -13.80
C ALA A 50 23.43 6.27 -14.95
N SER A 51 22.92 5.24 -15.64
CA SER A 51 23.59 4.69 -16.82
C SER A 51 23.57 5.64 -18.03
N ILE A 52 22.45 6.34 -18.28
CA ILE A 52 22.31 7.25 -19.42
C ILE A 52 23.13 8.53 -19.23
N VAL A 53 23.08 9.13 -18.04
CA VAL A 53 23.77 10.40 -17.75
C VAL A 53 25.29 10.25 -17.94
N LYS A 54 25.83 9.06 -17.66
CA LYS A 54 27.25 8.76 -17.86
C LYS A 54 27.67 8.88 -19.32
N ASP A 55 26.77 8.58 -20.26
CA ASP A 55 27.10 8.46 -21.67
C ASP A 55 26.84 9.77 -22.46
N ASN A 56 25.85 10.58 -22.07
CA ASN A 56 25.29 11.62 -22.97
C ASN A 56 25.23 13.07 -22.46
N GLY A 57 25.76 13.40 -21.27
CA GLY A 57 26.14 14.78 -20.86
C GLY A 57 25.03 15.86 -20.70
N ASP A 58 24.01 15.90 -21.56
CA ASP A 58 22.93 16.89 -21.56
C ASP A 58 21.56 16.21 -21.69
N LEU A 59 20.95 15.89 -20.54
CA LEU A 59 19.66 15.19 -20.42
C LEU A 59 18.71 15.89 -19.45
N THR A 60 18.71 17.22 -19.45
CA THR A 60 17.93 18.01 -18.48
C THR A 60 16.43 17.68 -18.55
N ALA A 61 15.87 17.48 -19.76
CA ALA A 61 14.46 17.12 -19.94
C ALA A 61 14.12 15.70 -19.45
N LEU A 62 14.99 14.71 -19.68
CA LEU A 62 14.81 13.35 -19.17
C LEU A 62 14.86 13.33 -17.63
N LEU A 63 15.82 14.07 -17.04
CA LEU A 63 15.99 14.15 -15.59
C LEU A 63 14.75 14.74 -14.90
N GLU A 64 14.15 15.77 -15.48
CA GLU A 64 12.92 16.37 -14.97
C GLU A 64 11.75 15.37 -14.98
N GLY A 65 11.51 14.71 -16.12
CA GLY A 65 10.43 13.73 -16.24
C GLY A 65 10.61 12.51 -15.33
N VAL A 66 11.84 12.05 -15.13
CA VAL A 66 12.15 10.98 -14.18
C VAL A 66 11.99 11.44 -12.73
N ALA A 67 12.35 12.68 -12.39
CA ALA A 67 12.13 13.20 -11.04
C ALA A 67 10.64 13.18 -10.65
N PHE A 68 9.74 13.50 -11.59
CA PHE A 68 8.29 13.37 -11.37
C PHE A 68 7.87 11.92 -11.16
N ALA A 69 8.40 10.97 -11.92
CA ALA A 69 8.12 9.55 -11.72
C ALA A 69 8.58 9.06 -10.34
N LEU A 70 9.79 9.46 -9.91
CA LEU A 70 10.34 9.13 -8.59
C LEU A 70 9.49 9.70 -7.46
N MET A 71 8.92 10.90 -7.65
CA MET A 71 8.00 11.51 -6.69
C MET A 71 6.75 10.65 -6.50
N TYR A 72 6.16 10.14 -7.59
CA TYR A 72 5.01 9.23 -7.50
C TYR A 72 5.34 7.94 -6.74
N PHE A 73 6.49 7.32 -7.02
CA PHE A 73 6.92 6.12 -6.28
C PHE A 73 7.17 6.42 -4.80
N ALA A 74 7.77 7.57 -4.46
CA ALA A 74 8.00 7.99 -3.09
C ALA A 74 6.67 8.17 -2.33
N TRP A 75 5.68 8.82 -2.94
CA TRP A 75 4.33 8.90 -2.38
C TRP A 75 3.66 7.53 -2.26
N GLY A 76 3.90 6.62 -3.21
CA GLY A 76 3.41 5.24 -3.14
C GLY A 76 3.98 4.47 -1.96
N VAL A 77 5.28 4.63 -1.67
CA VAL A 77 5.93 4.09 -0.46
C VAL A 77 5.33 4.71 0.80
N ALA A 78 5.20 6.04 0.86
CA ALA A 78 4.63 6.73 2.02
C ALA A 78 3.19 6.28 2.31
N ALA A 79 2.35 6.16 1.27
CA ALA A 79 0.99 5.65 1.38
C ALA A 79 0.96 4.19 1.88
N SER A 80 1.89 3.34 1.41
CA SER A 80 2.01 1.94 1.87
C SER A 80 2.38 1.86 3.36
N VAL A 81 3.29 2.73 3.84
CA VAL A 81 3.67 2.81 5.26
C VAL A 81 2.51 3.28 6.13
N ILE A 82 1.78 4.31 5.68
CA ILE A 82 0.59 4.80 6.38
C ILE A 82 -0.47 3.71 6.46
N ALA A 83 -0.74 3.00 5.37
CA ALA A 83 -1.67 1.88 5.35
C ALA A 83 -1.27 0.77 6.33
N LEU A 84 0.03 0.44 6.42
CA LEU A 84 0.54 -0.53 7.38
C LEU A 84 0.37 -0.08 8.83
N ALA A 85 0.63 1.19 9.12
CA ALA A 85 0.40 1.76 10.45
C ALA A 85 -1.09 1.74 10.85
N LEU A 86 -1.99 2.04 9.91
CA LEU A 86 -3.43 1.98 10.13
C LEU A 86 -3.94 0.54 10.29
N ALA A 87 -3.40 -0.41 9.54
CA ALA A 87 -3.69 -1.83 9.70
C ALA A 87 -3.27 -2.32 11.09
N TYR A 88 -2.10 -1.91 11.57
CA TYR A 88 -1.65 -2.19 12.93
C TYR A 88 -2.58 -1.59 13.99
N LEU A 89 -2.98 -0.32 13.82
CA LEU A 89 -3.91 0.34 14.73
C LEU A 89 -5.29 -0.33 14.75
N THR A 90 -5.78 -0.78 13.59
CA THR A 90 -7.01 -1.56 13.45
C THR A 90 -6.93 -2.83 14.29
N HIS A 91 -5.85 -3.60 14.17
CA HIS A 91 -5.63 -4.81 14.96
C HIS A 91 -5.56 -4.52 16.47
N TYR A 92 -4.83 -3.47 16.87
CA TYR A 92 -4.77 -3.03 18.26
C TYR A 92 -6.15 -2.64 18.81
N SER A 93 -6.95 -1.91 18.02
CA SER A 93 -8.30 -1.51 18.42
C SER A 93 -9.25 -2.71 18.53
N MET A 94 -9.11 -3.73 17.68
CA MET A 94 -9.87 -4.97 17.77
C MET A 94 -9.57 -5.72 19.08
N LEU A 95 -8.29 -5.84 19.45
CA LEU A 95 -7.88 -6.42 20.74
C LEU A 95 -8.44 -5.63 21.92
N ALA A 96 -8.42 -4.30 21.87
CA ALA A 96 -9.00 -3.45 22.90
C ALA A 96 -10.53 -3.62 23.04
N ILE A 97 -11.24 -3.79 21.92
CA ILE A 97 -12.69 -4.08 21.91
C ILE A 97 -12.96 -5.45 22.53
N LEU A 98 -12.18 -6.48 22.18
CA LEU A 98 -12.32 -7.82 22.75
C LEU A 98 -12.12 -7.80 24.26
N ASN A 99 -11.08 -7.11 24.75
CA ASN A 99 -10.82 -6.99 26.19
C ASN A 99 -11.96 -6.28 26.94
N LYS A 100 -12.47 -5.16 26.40
CA LYS A 100 -13.59 -4.42 27.00
C LYS A 100 -14.92 -5.19 26.97
N ARG A 101 -15.11 -6.06 25.98
CA ARG A 101 -16.30 -6.92 25.89
C ARG A 101 -16.31 -7.96 27.01
N THR A 102 -15.15 -8.49 27.40
CA THR A 102 -14.99 -9.36 28.57
C THR A 102 -15.37 -8.63 29.87
N GLU A 103 -15.14 -7.32 29.94
CA GLU A 103 -15.52 -6.48 31.09
C GLU A 103 -16.98 -5.97 31.06
N GLY A 104 -17.77 -6.33 30.04
CA GLY A 104 -19.17 -5.89 29.89
C GLY A 104 -19.36 -4.40 29.57
N LYS A 105 -18.29 -3.66 29.20
CA LYS A 105 -18.35 -2.24 28.88
C LYS A 105 -18.42 -2.02 27.37
N SER A 106 -19.50 -1.39 26.90
CA SER A 106 -19.65 -0.96 25.50
C SER A 106 -18.92 0.37 25.27
N ASP A 107 -17.87 0.37 24.44
CA ASP A 107 -17.20 1.60 24.03
C ASP A 107 -17.46 1.93 22.54
N ARG A 108 -18.25 2.99 22.30
CA ARG A 108 -18.52 3.51 20.95
C ARG A 108 -17.25 4.06 20.29
N LEU A 109 -16.31 4.60 21.08
CA LEU A 109 -15.12 5.27 20.56
C LEU A 109 -14.18 4.27 19.88
N SER A 110 -13.94 3.13 20.52
CA SER A 110 -13.12 2.05 19.94
C SER A 110 -13.73 1.49 18.66
N ARG A 111 -15.07 1.44 18.57
CA ARG A 111 -15.77 0.97 17.35
C ARG A 111 -15.59 1.93 16.17
N ILE A 112 -15.68 3.24 16.41
CA ILE A 112 -15.46 4.27 15.38
C ILE A 112 -13.99 4.28 14.93
N ALA A 113 -13.04 4.20 15.87
CA ALA A 113 -11.62 4.13 15.57
C ALA A 113 -11.25 2.93 14.69
N ASN A 114 -11.86 1.75 14.96
CA ASN A 114 -11.63 0.55 14.17
C ASN A 114 -12.14 0.71 12.72
N VAL A 115 -13.37 1.21 12.54
CA VAL A 115 -13.96 1.38 11.20
C VAL A 115 -13.21 2.44 10.39
N SER A 116 -12.89 3.58 11.01
CA SER A 116 -12.13 4.64 10.33
C SER A 116 -10.73 4.19 9.93
N SER A 117 -10.01 3.49 10.81
CA SER A 117 -8.67 2.96 10.50
C SER A 117 -8.71 1.97 9.33
N HIS A 118 -9.73 1.12 9.27
CA HIS A 118 -9.89 0.15 8.19
C HIS A 118 -10.17 0.82 6.83
N VAL A 119 -11.08 1.80 6.80
CA VAL A 119 -11.40 2.56 5.57
C VAL A 119 -10.18 3.35 5.09
N LEU A 120 -9.48 4.02 6.01
CA LEU A 120 -8.28 4.78 5.66
C LEU A 120 -7.14 3.87 5.17
N ALA A 121 -6.96 2.69 5.77
CA ALA A 121 -5.96 1.72 5.33
C ALA A 121 -6.26 1.22 3.91
N PHE A 122 -7.52 0.94 3.61
CA PHE A 122 -7.94 0.54 2.26
C PHE A 122 -7.68 1.64 1.24
N LEU A 123 -8.11 2.89 1.53
CA LEU A 123 -7.88 4.04 0.65
C LEU A 123 -6.39 4.30 0.42
N ALA A 124 -5.57 4.21 1.47
CA ALA A 124 -4.12 4.37 1.36
C ALA A 124 -3.49 3.26 0.50
N THR A 125 -3.98 2.02 0.61
CA THR A 125 -3.53 0.89 -0.23
C THR A 125 -3.85 1.12 -1.70
N VAL A 126 -5.09 1.50 -2.02
CA VAL A 126 -5.52 1.82 -3.39
C VAL A 126 -4.70 2.99 -3.94
N SER A 127 -4.47 4.02 -3.12
CA SER A 127 -3.63 5.16 -3.49
C SER A 127 -2.20 4.76 -3.80
N ALA A 128 -1.59 3.88 -3.01
CA ALA A 128 -0.23 3.38 -3.24
C ALA A 128 -0.09 2.64 -4.58
N ILE A 129 -1.09 1.82 -4.94
CA ILE A 129 -1.14 1.13 -6.23
C ILE A 129 -1.36 2.13 -7.37
N GLY A 130 -2.28 3.09 -7.20
CA GLY A 130 -2.53 4.13 -8.20
C GLY A 130 -1.28 4.97 -8.49
N LEU A 131 -0.55 5.37 -7.45
CA LEU A 131 0.70 6.12 -7.56
C LEU A 131 1.80 5.33 -8.28
N PHE A 132 1.89 4.02 -8.06
CA PHE A 132 2.78 3.16 -8.84
C PHE A 132 2.47 3.22 -10.34
N VAL A 133 1.19 3.07 -10.72
CA VAL A 133 0.77 3.10 -12.12
C VAL A 133 1.04 4.46 -12.76
N LEU A 134 0.76 5.56 -12.05
CA LEU A 134 1.06 6.92 -12.50
C LEU A 134 2.56 7.15 -12.68
N GLY A 135 3.38 6.71 -11.72
CA GLY A 135 4.83 6.77 -11.81
C GLY A 135 5.37 6.00 -13.02
N ALA A 136 4.89 4.76 -13.23
CA ALA A 136 5.27 3.94 -14.38
C ALA A 136 4.86 4.58 -15.72
N TYR A 137 3.67 5.19 -15.79
CA TYR A 137 3.22 5.91 -16.97
C TYR A 137 4.10 7.14 -17.25
N GLN A 138 4.49 7.88 -16.21
CA GLN A 138 5.38 9.03 -16.33
C GLN A 138 6.77 8.64 -16.86
N VAL A 139 7.36 7.54 -16.37
CA VAL A 139 8.62 7.01 -16.92
C VAL A 139 8.49 6.73 -18.41
N LYS A 140 7.44 5.99 -18.80
CA LYS A 140 7.18 5.66 -20.22
C LYS A 140 7.04 6.92 -21.08
N ALA A 141 6.26 7.89 -20.63
CA ALA A 141 6.01 9.14 -21.35
C ALA A 141 7.32 9.90 -21.58
N THR A 142 8.15 10.04 -20.53
CA THR A 142 9.43 10.76 -20.57
C THR A 142 10.41 10.10 -21.55
N ILE A 143 10.55 8.77 -21.52
CA ILE A 143 11.44 8.05 -22.43
C ILE A 143 10.97 8.17 -23.88
N SER A 144 9.65 8.10 -24.10
CA SER A 144 9.08 8.18 -25.46
C SER A 144 9.26 9.56 -26.08
N SER A 145 9.13 10.64 -25.29
CA SER A 145 9.36 12.01 -25.77
C SER A 145 10.82 12.26 -26.11
N ASP A 146 11.75 11.72 -25.32
CA ASP A 146 13.18 11.87 -25.53
C ASP A 146 13.63 11.11 -26.81
N ALA A 147 13.14 9.88 -26.99
CA ALA A 147 13.40 9.08 -28.19
C ALA A 147 12.85 9.71 -29.48
N LEU A 148 11.69 10.38 -29.41
CA LEU A 148 11.15 11.11 -30.56
C LEU A 148 12.04 12.32 -30.90
N ALA A 149 12.48 13.07 -29.88
CA ALA A 149 13.31 14.26 -30.07
C ALA A 149 14.66 13.93 -30.73
N SER A 150 15.31 12.84 -30.31
CA SER A 150 16.58 12.39 -30.91
C SER A 150 16.40 11.98 -32.38
N SER A 151 15.32 11.29 -32.74
CA SER A 151 15.05 10.88 -34.13
C SER A 151 14.80 12.03 -35.12
N LEU A 152 14.42 13.22 -34.63
CA LEU A 152 14.20 14.40 -35.46
C LEU A 152 15.49 15.23 -35.70
N MET A 153 16.56 14.92 -34.96
CA MET A 153 17.85 15.62 -35.08
C MET A 153 18.85 14.89 -35.99
N GLU A 154 18.56 13.65 -36.41
CA GLU A 154 19.30 12.89 -37.43
C GLU A 154 18.82 13.20 -38.86
#